data_AF-A0A357ZEI0-F1
#
_entry.id   AF-A0A357ZEI0-F1
#
_cell.length_a   1.000
_cell.length_b   1.000
_cell.length_c   1.000
_cell.angle_alpha   90.00
_cell.angle_beta   90.00
_cell.angle_gamma   90.00
#
_symmetry.space_group_name_H-M   'P 1'
#
loop_
_entity.id
_entity.type
_entity.pdbx_description
1 polymer ?
#
loop_
_entity_poly.entity_id
_entity_poly.type
_entity_poly.pdbx_seq_one_letter_code
_entity_poly.pdbx_strand_id
1 'polypeptide(L)'
;MATSTKDTRTPVSFRMPKSELNAIEEYAACHRISKSDALLHYLRKGIDADSILGSQLNAIQESLEKVLDCVQEPLPLPSIDDISKALTIVASNYPAIARGFLFGSYARGDATRSSDIDLRLILDEKGRFSLFDLSRLTKELEKSLDKKFDIITVDTVEDVGLRESIEREKVLIYERVEH
;
A
#
# COMPACT_ATOMS: atom_id res chain seq x y z
N MET A 1 15.25 50.93 -0.29
CA MET A 1 16.55 50.21 -0.34
C MET A 1 16.27 48.74 -0.09
N ALA A 2 16.46 47.88 -1.09
CA ALA A 2 16.19 46.45 -0.97
C ALA A 2 17.40 45.75 -0.33
N THR A 3 17.19 45.11 0.82
CA THR A 3 18.19 44.33 1.53
C THR A 3 18.45 43.02 0.79
N SER A 4 19.56 42.94 0.05
CA SER A 4 20.08 41.70 -0.52
C SER A 4 20.59 40.81 0.62
N THR A 5 19.77 39.87 1.09
CA THR A 5 20.21 38.79 1.99
C THR A 5 21.21 37.93 1.23
N LYS A 6 22.51 38.10 1.51
CA LYS A 6 23.57 37.24 0.97
C LYS A 6 23.36 35.83 1.49
N ASP A 7 22.97 34.93 0.61
CA ASP A 7 22.85 33.51 0.88
C ASP A 7 24.22 32.96 1.36
N THR A 8 24.25 32.38 2.54
CA THR A 8 25.50 31.91 3.17
C THR A 8 25.96 30.64 2.49
N ARG A 9 27.13 30.67 1.85
CA ARG A 9 27.68 29.51 1.13
C ARG A 9 28.55 28.67 2.06
N THR A 10 28.21 27.39 2.20
CA THR A 10 29.04 26.39 2.91
C THR A 10 29.93 25.66 1.90
N PRO A 11 31.25 25.55 2.12
CA PRO A 11 32.13 24.81 1.22
C PRO A 11 31.82 23.31 1.31
N VAL A 12 31.61 22.67 0.16
CA VAL A 12 31.39 21.23 0.04
C VAL A 12 32.36 20.68 -1.00
N SER A 13 33.02 19.58 -0.68
CA SER A 13 33.87 18.84 -1.63
C SER A 13 33.14 17.60 -2.12
N PHE A 14 33.11 17.40 -3.44
CA PHE A 14 32.59 16.19 -4.05
C PHE A 14 33.46 15.82 -5.25
N ARG A 15 33.47 14.52 -5.59
CA ARG A 15 34.15 14.03 -6.79
C ARG A 15 33.10 13.84 -7.89
N MET A 16 33.44 14.27 -9.10
CA MET A 16 32.59 14.14 -10.28
C MET A 16 33.44 13.62 -11.43
N PRO A 17 32.90 12.77 -12.32
CA PRO A 17 33.65 12.36 -13.50
C PRO A 17 33.85 13.55 -14.46
N LYS A 18 34.93 13.51 -15.23
CA LYS A 18 35.37 14.66 -16.05
C LYS A 18 34.35 15.01 -17.13
N SER A 19 33.63 14.02 -17.64
CA SER A 19 32.59 14.16 -18.66
C SER A 19 31.48 15.13 -18.23
N GLU A 20 30.96 14.96 -17.01
CA GLU A 20 29.88 15.76 -16.47
C GLU A 20 30.36 17.16 -16.11
N LEU A 21 31.59 17.29 -15.60
CA LEU A 21 32.20 18.59 -15.36
C LEU A 21 32.34 19.39 -16.67
N ASN A 22 32.82 18.76 -17.75
CA ASN A 22 32.94 19.42 -19.05
C ASN A 22 31.58 19.93 -19.55
N ALA A 23 30.52 19.13 -19.43
CA ALA A 23 29.17 19.55 -19.82
C ALA A 23 28.67 20.77 -19.03
N ILE A 24 28.96 20.83 -17.71
CA ILE A 24 28.63 21.99 -16.88
C ILE A 24 29.44 23.23 -17.30
N GLU A 25 30.72 23.04 -17.64
CA GLU A 25 31.60 24.14 -18.09
C GLU A 25 31.16 24.71 -19.44
N GLU A 26 30.79 23.86 -20.39
CA GLU A 26 30.23 24.26 -21.67
C GLU A 26 28.93 25.04 -21.48
N TYR A 27 28.01 24.53 -20.65
CA TYR A 27 26.77 25.23 -20.31
C TYR A 27 27.04 26.60 -19.66
N ALA A 28 27.97 26.67 -18.69
CA ALA A 28 28.34 27.91 -18.04
C ALA A 28 28.88 28.96 -19.03
N ALA A 29 29.71 28.50 -19.99
CA ALA A 29 30.26 29.35 -21.04
C ALA A 29 29.18 29.87 -22.00
N CYS A 30 28.30 28.99 -22.49
CA CYS A 30 27.21 29.35 -23.39
C CYS A 30 26.24 30.35 -22.74
N HIS A 31 25.95 30.19 -21.45
CA HIS A 31 24.99 31.02 -20.72
C HIS A 31 25.62 32.19 -19.96
N ARG A 32 26.95 32.37 -20.02
CA ARG A 32 27.72 33.43 -19.34
C ARG A 32 27.48 33.50 -17.83
N ILE A 33 27.41 32.34 -17.19
CA ILE A 33 27.23 32.20 -15.74
C ILE A 33 28.44 31.52 -15.10
N SER A 34 28.56 31.60 -13.78
CA SER A 34 29.63 30.89 -13.08
C SER A 34 29.40 29.37 -13.12
N LYS A 35 30.48 28.58 -13.05
CA LYS A 35 30.38 27.11 -12.94
C LYS A 35 29.54 26.69 -11.73
N SER A 36 29.66 27.45 -10.64
CA SER A 36 28.87 27.25 -9.42
C SER A 36 27.37 27.45 -9.66
N ASP A 37 26.99 28.47 -10.43
CA ASP A 37 25.58 28.75 -10.72
C ASP A 37 25.01 27.76 -11.74
N ALA A 38 25.82 27.33 -12.70
CA ALA A 38 25.47 26.24 -13.63
C ALA A 38 25.20 24.93 -12.87
N LEU A 39 26.06 24.57 -11.91
CA LEU A 39 25.88 23.39 -11.08
C LEU A 39 24.61 23.50 -10.22
N LEU A 40 24.39 24.64 -9.57
CA LEU A 40 23.19 24.88 -8.76
C LEU A 40 21.91 24.79 -9.60
N HIS A 41 21.94 25.28 -10.84
CA HIS A 41 20.82 25.17 -11.78
C HIS A 41 20.47 23.71 -12.09
N TYR A 42 21.47 22.89 -12.38
CA TYR A 42 21.26 21.45 -12.64
C TYR A 42 20.78 20.70 -11.39
N LEU A 43 21.34 21.00 -10.22
CA LEU A 43 20.90 20.39 -8.96
C LEU A 43 19.43 20.73 -8.66
N ARG A 44 19.04 22.00 -8.80
CA ARG A 44 17.64 22.41 -8.66
C ARG A 44 16.74 21.71 -9.67
N LYS A 45 17.13 21.69 -10.94
CA LYS A 45 16.38 20.95 -11.98
C LYS A 45 16.20 19.47 -11.66
N GLY A 46 17.20 18.79 -11.10
CA GLY A 46 17.09 17.39 -10.71
C GLY A 46 16.12 17.19 -9.54
N ILE A 47 16.26 18.00 -8.49
CA ILE A 47 15.37 17.97 -7.32
C ILE A 47 13.93 18.29 -7.72
N ASP A 48 13.75 19.32 -8.56
CA ASP A 48 12.44 19.73 -9.07
C ASP A 48 11.85 18.63 -9.96
N ALA A 49 12.64 18.00 -10.84
CA ALA A 49 12.17 16.90 -11.69
C ALA A 49 11.64 15.71 -10.88
N ASP A 50 12.31 15.32 -9.79
CA ASP A 50 11.83 14.25 -8.90
C ASP A 50 10.52 14.67 -8.20
N SER A 51 10.42 15.92 -7.76
CA SER A 51 9.20 16.45 -7.12
C SER A 51 8.02 16.57 -8.11
N ILE A 52 8.29 17.03 -9.34
CA ILE A 52 7.30 17.22 -10.40
C ILE A 52 6.81 15.87 -10.87
N LEU A 53 7.72 14.91 -11.10
CA LEU A 53 7.35 13.55 -11.49
C LEU A 53 6.48 12.89 -10.42
N GLY A 54 6.83 13.04 -9.13
CA GLY A 54 5.99 12.58 -8.03
C GLY A 54 4.61 13.23 -8.02
N SER A 55 4.53 14.55 -8.22
CA SER A 55 3.25 15.27 -8.25
C SER A 55 2.38 14.89 -9.45
N GLN A 56 2.98 14.67 -10.62
CA GLN A 56 2.29 14.23 -11.83
C GLN A 56 1.77 12.80 -11.70
N LEU A 57 2.56 11.90 -11.12
CA LEU A 57 2.14 10.53 -10.83
C LEU A 57 0.93 10.52 -9.88
N ASN A 58 0.96 11.34 -8.83
CA ASN A 58 -0.18 11.47 -7.90
C ASN A 58 -1.44 12.03 -8.62
N ALA A 59 -1.28 13.04 -9.47
CA ALA A 59 -2.42 13.61 -10.21
C ALA A 59 -2.99 12.62 -11.24
N ILE A 60 -2.13 11.81 -11.87
CA ILE A 60 -2.54 10.72 -12.76
C ILE A 60 -3.30 9.66 -11.95
N GLN A 61 -2.78 9.25 -10.79
CA GLN A 61 -3.45 8.31 -9.91
C GLN A 61 -4.85 8.80 -9.52
N GLU A 62 -4.98 10.04 -9.06
CA GLU A 62 -6.26 10.63 -8.66
C GLU A 62 -7.26 10.70 -9.85
N SER A 63 -6.75 10.99 -11.04
CA SER A 63 -7.59 11.02 -12.26
C SER A 63 -8.05 9.62 -12.66
N LEU A 64 -7.19 8.61 -12.53
CA LEU A 64 -7.55 7.21 -12.79
C LEU A 64 -8.58 6.69 -11.79
N GLU A 65 -8.43 7.00 -10.50
CA GLU A 65 -9.42 6.67 -9.46
C GLU A 65 -10.81 7.23 -9.80
N LYS A 66 -10.90 8.50 -10.23
CA LYS A 66 -12.16 9.12 -10.66
C LYS A 66 -12.77 8.47 -11.90
N VAL A 67 -11.94 8.05 -12.87
CA VAL A 67 -12.42 7.37 -14.08
C VAL A 67 -12.92 5.97 -13.74
N LEU A 68 -12.22 5.25 -12.86
CA LEU A 68 -12.66 3.95 -12.32
C LEU A 68 -14.05 4.08 -11.66
N ASP A 69 -14.25 5.11 -10.83
CA ASP A 69 -15.54 5.39 -10.19
C ASP A 69 -16.67 5.68 -11.19
N CYS A 70 -16.38 6.33 -12.33
CA CYS A 70 -17.37 6.69 -13.34
C CYS A 70 -17.75 5.52 -14.27
N VAL A 71 -16.86 4.53 -14.44
CA VAL A 71 -17.01 3.49 -15.49
C VAL A 71 -17.50 2.17 -14.90
N GLN A 72 -17.24 1.89 -13.63
CA GLN A 72 -17.74 0.68 -12.98
C GLN A 72 -19.12 0.93 -12.37
N GLU A 73 -20.13 0.20 -12.84
CA GLU A 73 -21.31 -0.07 -12.01
C GLU A 73 -20.78 -0.56 -10.66
N PRO A 74 -21.16 0.06 -9.54
CA PRO A 74 -20.54 -0.27 -8.28
C PRO A 74 -20.79 -1.74 -8.00
N LEU A 75 -19.69 -2.51 -7.89
CA LEU A 75 -19.80 -3.90 -7.49
C LEU A 75 -20.63 -3.94 -6.19
N PRO A 76 -21.71 -4.75 -6.17
CA PRO A 76 -22.52 -4.86 -4.97
C PRO A 76 -21.61 -5.26 -3.81
N LEU A 77 -21.85 -4.70 -2.62
CA LEU A 77 -21.09 -5.05 -1.44
C LEU A 77 -21.12 -6.57 -1.25
N PRO A 78 -19.96 -7.23 -1.11
CA PRO A 78 -19.93 -8.67 -1.00
C PRO A 78 -20.68 -9.09 0.26
N SER A 79 -21.61 -10.03 0.10
CA SER A 79 -22.34 -10.58 1.23
C SER A 79 -21.44 -11.52 2.05
N ILE A 80 -21.86 -11.84 3.27
CA ILE A 80 -21.15 -12.83 4.12
C ILE A 80 -21.01 -14.17 3.39
N ASP A 81 -22.01 -14.55 2.59
CA ASP A 81 -22.00 -15.78 1.78
C ASP A 81 -20.95 -15.72 0.65
N ASP A 82 -20.80 -14.56 -0.01
CA ASP A 82 -19.76 -14.36 -1.02
C ASP A 82 -18.35 -14.46 -0.41
N ILE A 83 -18.17 -13.85 0.77
CA ILE A 83 -16.91 -13.90 1.51
C ILE A 83 -16.61 -15.34 1.96
N SER A 84 -17.61 -16.05 2.47
CA SER A 84 -17.47 -17.46 2.87
C SER A 84 -17.08 -18.35 1.69
N LYS A 85 -17.72 -18.18 0.53
CA LYS A 85 -17.39 -18.91 -0.71
C LYS A 85 -15.97 -18.62 -1.19
N ALA A 86 -15.58 -17.35 -1.26
CA ALA A 86 -14.24 -16.96 -1.65
C ALA A 86 -13.18 -17.54 -0.70
N LEU A 87 -13.42 -17.45 0.61
CA LEU A 87 -12.53 -18.02 1.61
C LEU A 87 -12.43 -19.54 1.49
N THR A 88 -13.54 -20.24 1.24
CA THR A 88 -13.53 -21.70 1.05
C THR A 88 -12.67 -22.12 -0.15
N ILE A 89 -12.79 -21.41 -1.27
CA ILE A 89 -12.02 -21.69 -2.50
C ILE A 89 -10.53 -21.43 -2.30
N VAL A 90 -10.16 -20.31 -1.65
CA VAL A 90 -8.76 -19.98 -1.44
C VAL A 90 -8.15 -20.88 -0.36
N ALA A 91 -8.86 -21.08 0.76
CA ALA A 91 -8.39 -21.87 1.90
C ALA A 91 -8.21 -23.36 1.57
N SER A 92 -8.87 -23.91 0.54
CA SER A 92 -8.63 -25.29 0.12
C SER A 92 -7.18 -25.55 -0.33
N ASN A 93 -6.45 -24.52 -0.74
CA ASN A 93 -5.03 -24.60 -1.08
C ASN A 93 -4.10 -24.57 0.15
N TYR A 94 -4.66 -24.31 1.34
CA TYR A 94 -3.92 -24.12 2.58
C TYR A 94 -4.47 -25.04 3.68
N PRO A 95 -4.00 -26.30 3.73
CA PRO A 95 -4.47 -27.27 4.72
C PRO A 95 -4.26 -26.83 6.16
N ALA A 96 -3.32 -25.92 6.44
CA ALA A 96 -3.07 -25.42 7.78
C ALA A 96 -4.20 -24.55 8.35
N ILE A 97 -5.14 -24.06 7.53
CA ILE A 97 -6.25 -23.22 8.00
C ILE A 97 -7.36 -24.12 8.52
N ALA A 98 -7.59 -24.07 9.83
CA ALA A 98 -8.64 -24.86 10.48
C ALA A 98 -10.00 -24.14 10.42
N ARG A 99 -10.04 -22.85 10.78
CA ARG A 99 -11.28 -22.06 10.84
C ARG A 99 -11.04 -20.61 10.45
N GLY A 100 -12.07 -19.96 9.91
CA GLY A 100 -12.08 -18.55 9.55
C GLY A 100 -13.29 -17.83 10.15
N PHE A 101 -13.03 -16.73 10.83
CA PHE A 101 -14.04 -15.91 11.49
C PHE A 101 -14.03 -14.50 10.91
N LEU A 102 -15.18 -14.07 10.38
CA LEU A 102 -15.41 -12.70 9.96
C LEU A 102 -15.74 -11.85 11.19
N PHE A 103 -15.17 -10.67 11.30
CA PHE A 103 -15.52 -9.72 12.36
C PHE A 103 -15.66 -8.30 11.80
N GLY A 104 -15.83 -7.31 12.67
CA GLY A 104 -15.86 -5.91 12.26
C GLY A 104 -17.13 -5.53 11.50
N SER A 105 -16.98 -4.60 10.55
CA SER A 105 -18.12 -3.94 9.90
C SER A 105 -19.01 -4.89 9.08
N TYR A 106 -18.41 -5.89 8.43
CA TYR A 106 -19.15 -6.91 7.67
C TYR A 106 -19.91 -7.88 8.57
N ALA A 107 -19.36 -8.25 9.73
CA ALA A 107 -20.07 -9.08 10.69
C ALA A 107 -21.26 -8.35 11.35
N ARG A 108 -21.15 -7.02 11.55
CA ARG A 108 -22.23 -6.19 12.09
C ARG A 108 -23.31 -5.79 11.07
N GLY A 109 -23.02 -5.89 9.78
CA GLY A 109 -23.92 -5.44 8.71
C GLY A 109 -23.86 -3.94 8.41
N ASP A 110 -22.91 -3.22 9.01
CA ASP A 110 -22.68 -1.78 8.79
C ASP A 110 -21.54 -1.50 7.78
N ALA A 111 -21.18 -2.51 6.97
CA ALA A 111 -20.11 -2.39 5.99
C ALA A 111 -20.45 -1.35 4.91
N THR A 112 -19.46 -0.54 4.58
CA THR A 112 -19.52 0.46 3.51
C THR A 112 -18.60 0.07 2.37
N ARG A 113 -18.63 0.80 1.25
CA ARG A 113 -17.79 0.49 0.08
C ARG A 113 -16.29 0.64 0.35
N SER A 114 -15.92 1.53 1.26
CA SER A 114 -14.53 1.73 1.69
C SER A 114 -14.14 0.85 2.87
N SER A 115 -15.04 -0.03 3.35
CA SER A 115 -14.74 -0.92 4.46
C SER A 115 -13.89 -2.09 3.99
N ASP A 116 -12.83 -2.34 4.74
CA ASP A 116 -11.99 -3.53 4.61
C ASP A 116 -12.72 -4.75 5.21
N ILE A 117 -12.34 -5.95 4.77
CA ILE A 117 -12.89 -7.22 5.27
C ILE A 117 -11.97 -7.75 6.37
N ASP A 118 -12.44 -7.67 7.62
CA ASP A 118 -11.70 -8.10 8.80
C ASP A 118 -11.87 -9.62 9.04
N LEU A 119 -10.77 -10.37 8.95
CA LEU A 119 -10.79 -11.83 9.01
C LEU A 119 -9.80 -12.37 10.04
N ARG A 120 -10.27 -13.26 10.92
CA ARG A 120 -9.41 -14.02 11.82
C ARG A 120 -9.31 -15.46 11.34
N LEU A 121 -8.10 -15.93 11.08
CA LEU A 121 -7.83 -17.32 10.74
C LEU A 121 -7.25 -18.05 11.96
N ILE A 122 -7.82 -19.20 12.25
CA ILE A 122 -7.27 -20.15 13.22
C ILE A 122 -6.50 -21.21 12.44
N LEU A 123 -5.21 -21.29 12.75
CA LEU A 123 -4.30 -22.24 12.12
C LEU A 123 -4.20 -23.51 12.98
N ASP A 124 -4.06 -24.65 12.33
CA ASP A 124 -3.76 -25.92 12.97
C ASP A 124 -2.26 -25.99 13.28
N GLU A 125 -1.89 -26.25 14.54
CA GLU A 125 -0.48 -26.34 14.98
C GLU A 125 0.33 -27.40 14.20
N LYS A 126 -0.36 -28.36 13.57
CA LYS A 126 0.26 -29.42 12.76
C LYS A 126 0.59 -28.97 11.33
N GLY A 127 -0.01 -27.88 10.87
CA GLY A 127 0.17 -27.36 9.51
C GLY A 127 1.34 -26.38 9.41
N ARG A 128 2.12 -26.47 8.33
CA ARG A 128 3.09 -25.40 7.99
C ARG A 128 2.33 -24.24 7.38
N PHE A 129 2.33 -23.10 8.06
CA PHE A 129 1.78 -21.85 7.53
C PHE A 129 2.78 -20.72 7.78
N SER A 130 3.26 -20.11 6.72
CA SER A 130 4.27 -19.04 6.78
C SER A 130 3.65 -17.66 6.48
N LEU A 131 4.40 -16.60 6.78
CA LEU A 131 4.02 -15.23 6.39
C LEU A 131 3.88 -15.07 4.86
N PHE A 132 4.59 -15.88 4.07
CA PHE A 132 4.44 -15.90 2.61
C PHE A 132 3.10 -16.52 2.20
N ASP A 133 2.66 -17.57 2.90
CA ASP A 133 1.36 -18.20 2.66
C ASP A 133 0.22 -17.24 3.01
N LEU A 134 0.35 -16.53 4.14
CA LEU A 134 -0.58 -15.47 4.53
C LEU A 134 -0.65 -14.38 3.46
N SER A 135 0.49 -13.83 3.04
CA SER A 135 0.53 -12.77 2.03
C SER A 135 -0.08 -13.21 0.70
N ARG A 136 0.16 -14.47 0.29
CA ARG A 136 -0.42 -15.03 -0.93
C ARG A 136 -1.93 -15.20 -0.80
N LEU A 137 -2.39 -15.74 0.33
CA LEU A 137 -3.82 -15.91 0.62
C LEU A 137 -4.54 -14.56 0.62
N THR A 138 -3.98 -13.54 1.29
CA THR A 138 -4.54 -12.19 1.29
C THR A 138 -4.70 -11.67 -0.14
N LYS A 139 -3.65 -11.74 -0.96
CA LYS A 139 -3.71 -11.29 -2.36
C LYS A 139 -4.73 -12.05 -3.21
N GLU A 140 -4.87 -13.36 -3.01
CA GLU A 140 -5.85 -14.16 -3.74
C GLU A 140 -7.29 -13.79 -3.35
N LEU A 141 -7.55 -13.53 -2.07
CA LEU A 141 -8.85 -13.04 -1.59
C LEU A 141 -9.17 -11.63 -2.09
N GLU A 142 -8.20 -10.72 -2.00
CA GLU A 142 -8.37 -9.34 -2.48
C GLU A 142 -8.68 -9.30 -3.98
N LYS A 143 -8.00 -10.15 -4.76
CA LYS A 143 -8.26 -10.27 -6.20
C LYS A 143 -9.63 -10.90 -6.50
N SER A 144 -10.12 -11.81 -5.66
CA SER A 144 -11.40 -12.50 -5.86
C SER A 144 -12.58 -11.56 -5.62
N LEU A 145 -12.49 -10.70 -4.61
CA LEU A 145 -13.61 -9.86 -4.16
C LEU A 145 -13.41 -8.36 -4.46
N ASP A 146 -12.27 -7.97 -5.03
CA ASP A 146 -11.88 -6.58 -5.29
C ASP A 146 -12.03 -5.67 -4.05
N LYS A 147 -11.64 -6.22 -2.90
CA LYS A 147 -11.70 -5.58 -1.58
C LYS A 147 -10.45 -5.89 -0.79
N LYS A 148 -10.03 -4.94 0.05
CA LYS A 148 -8.92 -5.14 0.97
C LYS A 148 -9.32 -6.09 2.10
N PHE A 149 -8.36 -6.90 2.54
CA PHE A 149 -8.53 -7.84 3.63
C PHE A 149 -7.54 -7.51 4.76
N ASP A 150 -8.05 -7.34 5.98
CA ASP A 150 -7.21 -7.34 7.19
C ASP A 150 -7.28 -8.71 7.85
N ILE A 151 -6.18 -9.48 7.73
CA ILE A 151 -6.14 -10.87 8.18
C ILE A 151 -5.26 -11.04 9.41
N ILE A 152 -5.87 -11.52 10.49
CA ILE A 152 -5.22 -11.80 11.76
C ILE A 152 -5.10 -13.32 11.95
N THR A 153 -3.88 -13.81 12.14
CA THR A 153 -3.60 -15.24 12.41
C THR A 153 -3.09 -15.52 13.81
N VAL A 154 -2.97 -14.50 14.68
CA VAL A 154 -2.46 -14.69 16.04
C VAL A 154 -3.53 -15.32 16.95
N ASP A 155 -3.09 -16.26 17.78
CA ASP A 155 -3.97 -16.93 18.75
C ASP A 155 -4.49 -15.95 19.81
N THR A 156 -3.67 -14.97 20.16
CA THR A 156 -3.98 -13.94 21.17
C THR A 156 -3.80 -12.56 20.57
N VAL A 157 -4.88 -11.79 20.51
CA VAL A 157 -4.85 -10.36 20.22
C VAL A 157 -4.51 -9.64 21.53
N GLU A 158 -3.39 -8.90 21.56
CA GLU A 158 -2.89 -8.21 22.77
C GLU A 158 -3.83 -7.10 23.25
N ASP A 159 -4.54 -6.46 22.32
CA ASP A 159 -5.57 -5.49 22.63
C ASP A 159 -6.82 -6.20 23.17
N VAL A 160 -7.04 -6.06 24.48
CA VAL A 160 -8.18 -6.65 25.20
C VAL A 160 -9.52 -6.15 24.64
N GLY A 161 -9.61 -4.87 24.25
CA GLY A 161 -10.82 -4.29 23.69
C GLY A 161 -11.15 -4.87 22.32
N LEU A 162 -10.13 -5.00 21.46
CA LEU A 162 -10.27 -5.63 20.15
C LEU A 162 -10.62 -7.12 20.28
N ARG A 163 -9.93 -7.84 21.18
CA ARG A 163 -10.19 -9.26 21.45
C ARG A 163 -11.63 -9.51 21.87
N GLU A 164 -12.15 -8.73 22.81
CA GLU A 164 -13.53 -8.86 23.24
C GLU A 164 -14.55 -8.50 22.15
N SER A 165 -14.25 -7.48 21.34
CA SER A 165 -15.10 -7.11 20.20
C SER A 165 -15.16 -8.24 19.17
N ILE A 166 -14.01 -8.83 18.84
CA ILE A 166 -13.93 -9.99 17.94
C ILE A 166 -14.72 -11.16 18.53
N GLU A 167 -14.52 -11.51 19.80
CA GLU A 167 -15.19 -12.66 20.40
C GLU A 167 -16.72 -12.49 20.51
N ARG A 168 -17.21 -11.27 20.73
CA ARG A 168 -18.66 -11.00 20.79
C ARG A 168 -19.34 -10.98 19.42
N GLU A 169 -18.65 -10.50 18.39
CA GLU A 169 -19.24 -10.17 17.08
C GLU A 169 -18.79 -11.11 15.96
N LYS A 170 -17.88 -12.06 16.23
CA LYS A 170 -17.37 -12.96 15.19
C LYS A 170 -18.46 -13.85 14.60
N VAL A 171 -18.42 -13.99 13.29
CA VAL A 171 -19.23 -14.93 12.52
C VAL A 171 -18.30 -15.99 11.94
N LEU A 172 -18.57 -17.26 12.22
CA LEU A 172 -17.86 -18.36 11.58
C LEU A 172 -18.25 -18.41 10.10
N ILE A 173 -17.28 -18.24 9.21
CA ILE A 173 -17.50 -18.23 7.75
C ILE A 173 -16.73 -19.33 7.01
N TYR A 174 -15.81 -20.00 7.70
CA TYR A 174 -15.09 -21.15 7.16
C TYR A 174 -14.73 -22.12 8.28
N GLU A 175 -14.96 -23.40 8.03
CA GLU A 175 -14.47 -24.50 8.86
C GLU A 175 -13.99 -25.62 7.94
N ARG A 176 -12.77 -26.09 8.17
CA ARG A 176 -12.19 -27.20 7.42
C ARG A 176 -12.96 -28.47 7.77
N VAL A 177 -13.69 -29.02 6.81
CA VAL A 177 -14.34 -30.33 6.96
C VAL A 177 -13.26 -31.41 6.96
N GLU A 178 -13.09 -32.12 8.08
CA GLU A 178 -12.22 -33.29 8.12
C GLU A 178 -12.86 -34.42 7.30
N HIS A 179 -12.19 -34.84 6.23
CA HIS A 179 -12.54 -36.01 5.42
C HIS A 179 -11.65 -37.20 5.79
#